data_AF-A4ID52-F1
#
_entry.id   AF-A4ID52-F1
#
_cell.length_a   1.000
_cell.length_b   1.000
_cell.length_c   1.000
_cell.angle_alpha   90.00
_cell.angle_beta   90.00
_cell.angle_gamma   90.00
#
_symmetry.space_group_name_H-M   'P 1'
#
loop_
_entity.id
_entity.type
_entity.pdbx_description
1 polymer ?
#
loop_
_entity_poly.entity_id
_entity_poly.type
_entity_poly.pdbx_seq_one_letter_code
_entity_poly.pdbx_strand_id
1 'polypeptide(L)'
;MRTSPLWRLQMNSRPFSLERIFAINLDRRPDRWAAVQAVCARAGLPAERTERVPAVEGSRLDVNAAHRCGFVSALGLRRLKEPPEHHIWGMDLNKAALGCALSHIHLWARIAALGTVSNFSAETPAAALPKQCFLVLEDDSTLTDSDDSGSGSPAASPSLPFLDQLQRRMNSVPPDWELVYVSGLDTARQCPHMQVAKGVARVPQYHRTTNAYLVTPQGARRLLATCVPLTFQLDTAMTMNVGYPPGVVGVAGAQTLPHVLDPVCYTLQPPLMQQAAQLGTDIQH
;
A
#
# COMPACT_ATOMS: atom_id res chain seq x y z
N MET A 1 47.35 15.55 -25.42
CA MET A 1 45.87 15.41 -25.46
C MET A 1 45.38 15.34 -24.02
N ARG A 2 44.71 16.40 -23.51
CA ARG A 2 44.07 16.36 -22.19
C ARG A 2 42.65 15.85 -22.37
N THR A 3 42.41 14.58 -22.04
CA THR A 3 41.05 14.06 -21.89
C THR A 3 40.50 14.56 -20.56
N SER A 4 39.75 15.67 -20.59
CA SER A 4 38.90 16.03 -19.46
C SER A 4 37.82 14.94 -19.33
N PRO A 5 37.64 14.32 -18.15
CA PRO A 5 36.52 13.43 -17.93
C PRO A 5 35.25 14.29 -17.92
N LEU A 6 34.41 14.04 -18.91
CA LEU A 6 33.00 14.42 -18.90
C LEU A 6 32.37 13.70 -17.70
N TRP A 7 32.38 14.36 -16.53
CA TRP A 7 31.46 14.05 -15.46
C TRP A 7 30.05 14.34 -15.99
N ARG A 8 29.47 13.34 -16.66
CA ARG A 8 28.02 13.29 -16.86
C ARG A 8 27.45 13.20 -15.45
N LEU A 9 26.96 14.34 -14.93
CA LEU A 9 26.00 14.35 -13.85
C LEU A 9 24.94 13.31 -14.20
N GLN A 10 24.95 12.17 -13.51
CA GLN A 10 23.84 11.23 -13.53
C GLN A 10 22.62 12.04 -13.12
N MET A 11 21.77 12.38 -14.08
CA MET A 11 20.45 12.88 -13.76
C MET A 11 19.80 11.81 -12.92
N ASN A 12 19.57 12.11 -11.64
CA ASN A 12 18.94 11.24 -10.67
C ASN A 12 17.64 10.70 -11.29
N SER A 13 17.70 9.51 -11.85
CA SER A 13 16.54 8.81 -12.39
C SER A 13 15.60 8.60 -11.21
N ARG A 14 14.47 9.29 -11.21
CA ARG A 14 13.46 9.08 -10.17
C ARG A 14 12.97 7.63 -10.29
N PRO A 15 12.98 6.83 -9.22
CA PRO A 15 12.47 5.45 -9.25
C PRO A 15 10.99 5.37 -9.64
N PHE A 16 10.23 6.45 -9.45
CA PHE A 16 8.80 6.52 -9.75
C PHE A 16 8.36 7.91 -10.21
N SER A 17 7.20 7.96 -10.85
CA SER A 17 6.42 9.17 -11.12
C SER A 17 5.08 9.04 -10.42
N LEU A 18 4.81 9.94 -9.46
CA LEU A 18 3.53 9.98 -8.76
C LEU A 18 2.50 10.75 -9.60
N GLU A 19 1.59 10.02 -10.24
CA GLU A 19 0.62 10.60 -11.16
C GLU A 19 -0.56 11.23 -10.44
N ARG A 20 -1.17 10.50 -9.50
CA ARG A 20 -2.29 10.97 -8.68
C ARG A 20 -2.24 10.41 -7.27
N ILE A 21 -2.94 11.10 -6.39
CA ILE A 21 -3.26 10.66 -5.04
C ILE A 21 -4.76 10.38 -5.01
N PHE A 22 -5.14 9.16 -4.65
CA PHE A 22 -6.53 8.76 -4.48
C PHE A 22 -6.82 8.58 -3.00
N ALA A 23 -7.85 9.22 -2.51
CA ALA A 23 -8.28 9.14 -1.12
C ALA A 23 -9.69 8.54 -1.02
N ILE A 24 -9.79 7.34 -0.48
CA ILE A 24 -11.05 6.62 -0.28
C ILE A 24 -11.74 7.21 0.95
N ASN A 25 -12.96 7.72 0.78
CA ASN A 25 -13.71 8.38 1.85
C ASN A 25 -15.21 8.15 1.68
N LEU A 26 -15.92 7.83 2.75
CA LEU A 26 -17.39 7.69 2.73
C LEU A 26 -18.07 9.04 2.47
N ASP A 27 -19.12 9.07 1.65
CA ASP A 27 -19.84 10.32 1.35
C ASP A 27 -20.46 10.97 2.60
N ARG A 28 -20.80 10.16 3.61
CA ARG A 28 -21.32 10.63 4.91
C ARG A 28 -20.25 11.17 5.86
N ARG A 29 -18.97 11.14 5.49
CA ARG A 29 -17.81 11.58 6.30
C ARG A 29 -17.08 12.78 5.69
N PRO A 30 -17.74 13.94 5.51
CA PRO A 30 -17.06 15.15 5.04
C PRO A 30 -16.01 15.65 6.05
N ASP A 31 -16.17 15.34 7.34
CA ASP A 31 -15.21 15.61 8.40
C ASP A 31 -13.87 14.91 8.16
N ARG A 32 -13.90 13.63 7.78
CA ARG A 32 -12.69 12.87 7.43
C ARG A 32 -12.07 13.34 6.13
N TRP A 33 -12.89 13.71 5.16
CA TRP A 33 -12.37 14.28 3.92
C TRP A 33 -11.56 15.56 4.19
N ALA A 34 -12.07 16.47 5.03
CA ALA A 34 -11.34 17.66 5.44
C ALA A 34 -10.02 17.31 6.16
N ALA A 35 -10.02 16.27 7.00
CA ALA A 35 -8.81 15.77 7.66
C ALA A 35 -7.77 15.24 6.65
N VAL A 36 -8.19 14.45 5.66
CA VAL A 36 -7.31 13.95 4.58
C VAL A 36 -6.72 15.11 3.78
N GLN A 37 -7.52 16.12 3.45
CA GLN A 37 -7.02 17.30 2.74
C GLN A 37 -5.94 18.02 3.56
N ALA A 38 -6.14 18.17 4.88
CA ALA A 38 -5.14 18.74 5.77
C ALA A 38 -3.88 17.88 5.85
N VAL A 39 -4.00 16.55 5.90
CA VAL A 39 -2.86 15.62 5.85
C VAL A 39 -2.09 15.78 4.54
N CYS A 40 -2.78 15.82 3.41
CA CYS A 40 -2.15 16.01 2.09
C CYS A 40 -1.40 17.34 2.02
N ALA A 41 -2.00 18.43 2.50
CA ALA A 41 -1.35 19.73 2.54
C ALA A 41 -0.07 19.71 3.41
N ARG A 42 -0.11 19.13 4.61
CA ARG A 42 1.07 18.98 5.49
C ARG A 42 2.14 18.08 4.87
N ALA A 43 1.73 17.07 4.11
CA ALA A 43 2.63 16.16 3.42
C ALA A 43 3.30 16.80 2.18
N GLY A 44 2.88 17.99 1.77
CA GLY A 44 3.29 18.63 0.52
C GLY A 44 2.70 17.98 -0.73
N LEU A 45 1.63 17.19 -0.58
CA LEU A 45 0.96 16.53 -1.70
C LEU A 45 0.09 17.55 -2.45
N PRO A 46 0.24 17.67 -3.78
CA PRO A 46 -0.49 18.66 -4.57
C PRO A 46 -2.00 18.41 -4.57
N ALA A 47 -2.77 19.44 -4.20
CA ALA A 47 -4.22 19.37 -4.14
C ALA A 47 -4.85 19.05 -5.51
N GLU A 48 -4.28 19.57 -6.59
CA GLU A 48 -4.74 19.35 -7.97
C GLU A 48 -4.52 17.91 -8.47
N ARG A 49 -3.67 17.12 -7.80
CA ARG A 49 -3.49 15.69 -8.06
C ARG A 49 -4.18 14.79 -7.04
N THR A 50 -4.79 15.39 -6.01
CA THR A 50 -5.48 14.67 -4.95
C THR A 50 -6.95 14.56 -5.28
N GLU A 51 -7.44 13.32 -5.38
CA GLU A 51 -8.79 13.02 -5.80
C GLU A 51 -9.51 12.17 -4.74
N ARG A 52 -10.67 12.65 -4.28
CA ARG A 52 -11.55 11.85 -3.43
C ARG A 52 -12.22 10.75 -4.25
N VAL A 53 -12.15 9.52 -3.76
CA VAL A 53 -12.86 8.37 -4.30
C VAL A 53 -13.98 8.02 -3.33
N PRO A 54 -15.25 7.97 -3.79
CA PRO A 54 -16.35 7.59 -2.91
C PRO A 54 -16.19 6.15 -2.45
N ALA A 55 -16.16 5.95 -1.14
CA ALA A 55 -16.11 4.62 -0.54
C ALA A 55 -17.48 3.95 -0.59
N VAL A 56 -17.47 2.63 -0.71
CA VAL A 56 -18.65 1.77 -0.66
C VAL A 56 -19.09 1.63 0.79
N GLU A 57 -20.32 2.07 1.08
CA GLU A 57 -20.94 1.96 2.40
C GLU A 57 -21.29 0.50 2.73
N GLY A 58 -20.46 -0.15 3.54
CA GLY A 58 -20.60 -1.55 3.91
C GLY A 58 -21.96 -1.90 4.51
N SER A 59 -22.51 -1.01 5.35
CA SER A 59 -23.83 -1.19 5.98
C SER A 59 -24.99 -1.33 4.98
N ARG A 60 -24.83 -0.80 3.76
CA ARG A 60 -25.84 -0.81 2.68
C ARG A 60 -25.64 -1.92 1.65
N LEU A 61 -24.63 -2.78 1.82
CA LEU A 61 -24.31 -3.83 0.86
C LEU A 61 -25.30 -5.01 0.89
N ASP A 62 -25.75 -5.44 -0.30
CA ASP A 62 -26.29 -6.78 -0.52
C ASP A 62 -25.14 -7.77 -0.72
N VAL A 63 -24.79 -8.49 0.35
CA VAL A 63 -23.72 -9.51 0.32
C VAL A 63 -24.00 -10.66 -0.64
N ASN A 64 -25.27 -10.98 -0.92
CA ASN A 64 -25.62 -12.01 -1.89
C ASN A 64 -25.41 -11.51 -3.31
N ALA A 65 -25.70 -10.23 -3.60
CA ALA A 65 -25.36 -9.62 -4.88
C ALA A 65 -23.84 -9.60 -5.09
N ALA A 66 -23.07 -9.20 -4.08
CA ALA A 66 -21.60 -9.20 -4.16
C ALA A 66 -21.03 -10.60 -4.50
N HIS A 67 -21.58 -11.66 -3.89
CA HIS A 67 -21.25 -13.05 -4.24
C HIS A 67 -21.68 -13.43 -5.67
N ARG A 68 -22.92 -13.11 -6.08
CA ARG A 68 -23.40 -13.40 -7.44
C ARG A 68 -22.57 -12.71 -8.53
N CYS A 69 -22.04 -11.52 -8.23
CA CYS A 69 -21.15 -10.77 -9.12
C CYS A 69 -19.69 -11.25 -9.06
N GLY A 70 -19.35 -12.26 -8.25
CA GLY A 70 -18.01 -12.84 -8.17
C GLY A 70 -17.01 -12.08 -7.29
N PHE A 71 -17.45 -11.07 -6.52
CA PHE A 71 -16.55 -10.33 -5.63
C PHE A 71 -16.26 -11.08 -4.32
N VAL A 72 -17.18 -11.95 -3.89
CA VAL A 72 -17.08 -12.70 -2.63
C VAL A 72 -17.13 -14.18 -2.96
N SER A 73 -16.24 -14.97 -2.36
CA SER A 73 -16.21 -16.42 -2.56
C SER A 73 -17.36 -17.11 -1.82
N ALA A 74 -17.65 -18.35 -2.16
CA ALA A 74 -18.68 -19.12 -1.42
C ALA A 74 -18.35 -19.24 0.07
N LEU A 75 -17.06 -19.38 0.42
CA LEU A 75 -16.61 -19.40 1.82
C LEU A 75 -16.75 -18.02 2.47
N GLY A 76 -16.31 -16.95 1.80
CA GLY A 76 -16.47 -15.58 2.29
C GLY A 76 -17.94 -15.22 2.56
N LEU A 77 -18.86 -15.65 1.68
CA LEU A 77 -20.30 -15.46 1.87
C LEU A 77 -20.83 -16.23 3.09
N ARG A 78 -20.36 -17.45 3.32
CA ARG A 78 -20.74 -18.22 4.52
C ARG A 78 -20.26 -17.51 5.78
N ARG A 79 -18.99 -17.08 5.83
CA ARG A 79 -18.43 -16.34 6.98
C ARG A 79 -19.15 -15.02 7.24
N LEU A 80 -19.50 -14.26 6.20
CA LEU A 80 -20.31 -13.03 6.32
C LEU A 80 -21.71 -13.25 6.91
N LYS A 81 -22.25 -14.48 6.83
CA LYS A 81 -23.56 -14.84 7.38
C LYS A 81 -23.47 -15.44 8.78
N GLU A 82 -22.27 -15.76 9.26
CA GLU A 82 -22.07 -16.21 10.63
C GLU A 82 -22.33 -15.05 11.61
N PRO A 83 -22.82 -15.36 12.82
CA PRO A 83 -22.88 -14.40 13.91
C PRO A 83 -21.50 -13.77 14.22
N PRO A 84 -21.42 -12.49 14.61
CA PRO A 84 -20.14 -11.81 14.88
C PRO A 84 -19.24 -12.52 15.89
N GLU A 85 -19.81 -13.20 16.89
CA GLU A 85 -19.09 -13.98 17.90
C GLU A 85 -18.30 -15.17 17.33
N HIS A 86 -18.64 -15.63 16.12
CA HIS A 86 -17.93 -16.69 15.43
C HIS A 86 -16.81 -16.17 14.51
N HIS A 87 -16.68 -14.86 14.36
CA HIS A 87 -15.69 -14.26 13.48
C HIS A 87 -14.29 -14.32 14.12
N ILE A 88 -13.32 -14.74 13.32
CA ILE A 88 -11.90 -14.60 13.61
C ILE A 88 -11.53 -13.16 13.32
N TRP A 89 -11.26 -12.42 14.39
CA TRP A 89 -10.96 -10.99 14.30
C TRP A 89 -9.78 -10.72 13.35
N GLY A 90 -9.98 -9.73 12.47
CA GLY A 90 -9.04 -9.33 11.42
C GLY A 90 -8.93 -10.30 10.23
N MET A 91 -9.51 -11.50 10.27
CA MET A 91 -9.47 -12.41 9.12
C MET A 91 -10.80 -12.46 8.39
N ASP A 92 -11.89 -12.65 9.12
CA ASP A 92 -13.20 -12.81 8.50
C ASP A 92 -13.75 -11.49 7.96
N LEU A 93 -14.40 -11.59 6.79
CA LEU A 93 -15.15 -10.49 6.22
C LEU A 93 -16.35 -10.16 7.13
N ASN A 94 -16.49 -8.89 7.47
CA ASN A 94 -17.74 -8.29 7.91
C ASN A 94 -18.23 -7.31 6.82
N LYS A 95 -19.42 -6.74 6.98
CA LYS A 95 -20.00 -5.82 5.98
C LYS A 95 -19.14 -4.58 5.74
N ALA A 96 -18.57 -4.01 6.80
CA ALA A 96 -17.75 -2.82 6.69
C ALA A 96 -16.40 -3.11 6.00
N ALA A 97 -15.74 -4.20 6.36
CA ALA A 97 -14.54 -4.71 5.70
C ALA A 97 -14.80 -5.06 4.22
N LEU A 98 -15.99 -5.59 3.89
CA LEU A 98 -16.40 -5.79 2.49
C LEU A 98 -16.58 -4.45 1.75
N GLY A 99 -17.15 -3.43 2.39
CA GLY A 99 -17.23 -2.07 1.84
C GLY A 99 -15.86 -1.47 1.54
N CYS A 100 -14.93 -1.56 2.50
CA CYS A 100 -13.53 -1.19 2.28
C CYS A 100 -12.94 -1.97 1.09
N ALA A 101 -13.05 -3.30 1.09
CA ALA A 101 -12.52 -4.15 0.03
C ALA A 101 -13.04 -3.78 -1.37
N LEU A 102 -14.36 -3.56 -1.51
CA LEU A 102 -14.96 -3.16 -2.78
C LEU A 102 -14.53 -1.76 -3.24
N SER A 103 -14.30 -0.84 -2.31
CA SER A 103 -13.77 0.50 -2.62
C SER A 103 -12.37 0.41 -3.23
N HIS A 104 -11.51 -0.42 -2.64
CA HIS A 104 -10.16 -0.67 -3.15
C HIS A 104 -10.20 -1.40 -4.49
N ILE A 105 -11.02 -2.45 -4.64
CA ILE A 105 -11.16 -3.18 -5.90
C ILE A 105 -11.61 -2.25 -7.04
N HIS A 106 -12.60 -1.38 -6.78
CA HIS A 106 -13.02 -0.39 -7.77
C HIS A 106 -11.88 0.55 -8.16
N LEU A 107 -11.12 1.04 -7.17
CA LEU A 107 -9.97 1.90 -7.40
C LEU A 107 -8.85 1.19 -8.16
N TRP A 108 -8.57 -0.08 -7.86
CA TRP A 108 -7.57 -0.87 -8.58
C TRP A 108 -7.96 -1.08 -10.03
N ALA A 109 -9.24 -1.35 -10.33
CA ALA A 109 -9.72 -1.45 -11.70
C ALA A 109 -9.49 -0.14 -12.46
N ARG A 110 -9.74 1.01 -11.82
CA ARG A 110 -9.44 2.32 -12.38
C ARG A 110 -7.94 2.53 -12.62
N ILE A 111 -7.10 2.25 -11.63
CA ILE A 111 -5.64 2.40 -11.74
C ILE A 111 -5.06 1.50 -12.83
N ALA A 112 -5.53 0.25 -12.92
CA ALA A 112 -5.14 -0.69 -13.96
C ALA A 112 -5.47 -0.18 -15.38
N ALA A 113 -6.58 0.54 -15.54
CA ALA A 113 -7.01 1.16 -16.79
C ALA A 113 -6.27 2.47 -17.12
N LEU A 114 -5.73 3.19 -16.11
CA LEU A 114 -4.90 4.38 -16.31
C LEU A 114 -3.48 4.07 -16.79
N GLY A 115 -3.03 2.82 -16.63
CA GLY A 115 -1.72 2.41 -17.12
C GLY A 115 -1.65 2.50 -18.64
N THR A 116 -0.66 3.24 -19.15
CA THR A 116 -0.37 3.22 -20.58
C THR A 116 0.11 1.82 -20.97
N VAL A 117 -0.51 1.22 -21.98
CA VAL A 117 0.11 0.10 -22.70
C VAL A 117 1.31 0.70 -23.40
N SER A 118 2.46 0.66 -22.74
CA SER A 118 3.68 1.17 -23.34
C SER A 118 4.08 0.20 -24.44
N ASN A 119 3.77 0.54 -25.69
CA ASN A 119 4.32 -0.10 -26.88
C ASN A 119 5.82 0.24 -26.96
N PHE A 120 6.63 -0.25 -26.02
CA PHE A 120 8.07 -0.08 -26.12
C PHE A 120 8.58 -0.97 -27.25
N SER A 121 9.01 -0.33 -28.34
CA SER A 121 9.88 -0.95 -29.34
C SER A 121 11.15 -1.44 -28.65
N ALA A 122 11.60 -2.65 -28.98
CA ALA A 122 12.69 -3.36 -28.31
C ALA A 122 14.08 -2.70 -28.37
N GLU A 123 14.19 -1.48 -28.92
CA GLU A 123 15.48 -0.88 -29.32
C GLU A 123 15.94 0.32 -28.48
N THR A 124 15.16 0.83 -27.52
CA THR A 124 15.66 1.89 -26.62
C THR A 124 16.42 1.27 -25.45
N PRO A 125 17.72 1.56 -25.25
CA PRO A 125 18.45 1.14 -24.06
C PRO A 125 17.73 1.72 -22.85
N ALA A 126 17.23 0.84 -21.98
CA ALA A 126 16.43 1.17 -20.81
C ALA A 126 17.24 1.98 -19.79
N ALA A 127 17.48 3.26 -20.04
CA ALA A 127 17.48 4.22 -18.95
C ALA A 127 16.08 4.10 -18.33
N ALA A 128 15.97 3.33 -17.25
CA ALA A 128 14.70 2.90 -16.68
C ALA A 128 13.80 4.12 -16.48
N LEU A 129 12.78 4.25 -17.32
CA LEU A 129 11.80 5.30 -17.15
C LEU A 129 11.19 5.14 -15.74
N PRO A 130 10.93 6.26 -15.04
CA PRO A 130 10.29 6.20 -13.73
C PRO A 130 9.00 5.38 -13.81
N LYS A 131 8.81 4.44 -12.88
CA LYS A 131 7.57 3.67 -12.81
C LYS A 131 6.40 4.60 -12.53
N GLN A 132 5.39 4.59 -13.39
CA GLN A 132 4.13 5.26 -13.14
C GLN A 132 3.48 4.66 -11.89
N CYS A 133 3.10 5.49 -10.92
CA CYS A 133 2.41 5.01 -9.73
C CYS A 133 1.41 6.02 -9.16
N PHE A 134 0.60 5.49 -8.25
CA PHE A 134 -0.49 6.20 -7.60
C PHE A 134 -0.38 5.99 -6.10
N LEU A 135 -0.57 7.06 -5.33
CA LEU A 135 -0.69 6.97 -3.88
C LEU A 135 -2.15 6.73 -3.53
N VAL A 136 -2.44 5.64 -2.84
CA VAL A 136 -3.77 5.34 -2.30
C VAL A 136 -3.76 5.64 -0.81
N LEU A 137 -4.76 6.38 -0.36
CA LEU A 137 -5.01 6.75 1.02
C LEU A 137 -6.42 6.33 1.42
N GLU A 138 -6.59 5.82 2.64
CA GLU A 138 -7.88 5.79 3.34
C GLU A 138 -8.06 7.07 4.17
N ASP A 139 -9.31 7.34 4.52
CA ASP A 139 -9.71 8.57 5.22
C ASP A 139 -9.24 8.69 6.68
N ASP A 140 -8.61 7.65 7.20
CA ASP A 140 -7.95 7.60 8.50
C ASP A 140 -6.41 7.65 8.39
N SER A 141 -5.84 7.97 7.23
CA SER A 141 -4.40 8.14 7.09
C SER A 141 -3.89 9.43 7.72
N THR A 142 -2.84 9.35 8.54
CA THR A 142 -2.08 10.50 9.03
C THR A 142 -0.59 10.31 8.82
N LEU A 143 0.17 11.41 8.82
CA LEU A 143 1.63 11.37 8.86
C LEU A 143 2.10 10.75 10.18
N THR A 144 3.17 9.99 10.15
CA THR A 144 3.88 9.59 11.36
C THR A 144 4.58 10.83 11.91
N ASP A 145 4.34 11.19 13.16
CA ASP A 145 5.10 12.26 13.81
C ASP A 145 6.55 11.81 13.90
N SER A 146 7.47 12.61 13.35
CA SER A 146 8.91 12.32 13.39
C SER A 146 9.49 12.41 14.80
N ASP A 147 8.70 12.80 15.79
CA ASP A 147 9.20 13.44 17.01
C ASP A 147 9.06 12.58 18.27
N ASP A 148 8.58 11.33 18.19
CA ASP A 148 8.34 10.50 19.38
C ASP A 148 9.54 9.67 19.86
N SER A 149 10.77 9.97 19.39
CA SER A 149 11.94 9.60 20.17
C SER A 149 12.09 10.57 21.34
N GLY A 150 11.41 10.26 22.45
CA GLY A 150 11.54 10.94 23.75
C GLY A 150 12.95 10.92 24.37
N SER A 151 14.01 10.76 23.59
CA SER A 151 15.36 11.12 24.00
C SER A 151 15.56 12.60 23.72
N GLY A 152 15.49 13.44 24.77
CA GLY A 152 15.70 14.88 24.72
C GLY A 152 17.12 15.29 24.30
N SER A 153 17.53 14.96 23.08
CA SER A 153 18.74 15.47 22.47
C SER A 153 18.38 16.69 21.62
N PRO A 154 18.75 17.92 22.05
CA PRO A 154 18.42 19.17 21.35
C PRO A 154 19.16 19.39 20.02
N ALA A 155 19.78 18.34 19.45
CA ALA A 155 20.50 18.39 18.18
C ALA A 155 19.86 17.51 17.08
N ALA A 156 18.60 17.10 17.25
CA ALA A 156 17.88 16.40 16.19
C ALA A 156 17.72 17.34 14.99
N SER A 157 18.35 16.99 13.86
CA SER A 157 18.16 17.69 12.59
C SER A 157 16.67 17.70 12.24
N PRO A 158 16.14 18.80 11.66
CA PRO A 158 14.73 18.89 11.30
C PRO A 158 14.35 17.71 10.42
N SER A 159 13.19 17.11 10.70
CA SER A 159 12.66 16.03 9.87
C SER A 159 12.41 16.56 8.46
N LEU A 160 12.81 15.75 7.46
CA LEU A 160 12.58 16.10 6.07
C LEU A 160 11.07 16.13 5.78
N PRO A 161 10.59 16.98 4.86
CA PRO A 161 9.22 16.91 4.36
C PRO A 161 8.85 15.49 3.90
N PHE A 162 7.58 15.10 4.04
CA PHE A 162 7.10 13.75 3.71
C PHE A 162 7.50 13.31 2.30
N LEU A 163 7.31 14.16 1.28
CA LEU A 163 7.66 13.84 -0.10
C LEU A 163 9.17 13.59 -0.29
N ASP A 164 10.03 14.32 0.41
CA ASP A 164 11.48 14.11 0.36
C ASP A 164 11.87 12.79 1.03
N GLN A 165 11.23 12.46 2.16
CA GLN A 165 11.41 11.17 2.81
C GLN A 165 10.95 10.02 1.93
N LEU A 166 9.77 10.15 1.30
CA LEU A 166 9.23 9.17 0.39
C LEU A 166 10.16 8.95 -0.80
N GLN A 167 10.57 10.04 -1.47
CA GLN A 167 11.48 9.99 -2.62
C GLN A 167 12.81 9.32 -2.25
N ARG A 168 13.40 9.70 -1.10
CA ARG A 168 14.66 9.14 -0.62
C ARG A 168 14.55 7.65 -0.33
N ARG A 169 13.46 7.19 0.28
CA ARG A 169 13.27 5.77 0.60
C ARG A 169 12.96 4.93 -0.63
N MET A 170 12.17 5.47 -1.56
CA MET A 170 11.89 4.81 -2.83
C MET A 170 13.13 4.61 -3.70
N ASN A 171 14.18 5.43 -3.54
CA ASN A 171 15.47 5.20 -4.22
C ASN A 171 16.16 3.89 -3.76
N SER A 172 15.77 3.34 -2.61
CA SER A 172 16.28 2.08 -2.07
C SER A 172 15.34 0.89 -2.34
N VAL A 173 14.15 1.13 -2.90
CA VAL A 173 13.20 0.05 -3.18
C VAL A 173 13.64 -0.70 -4.44
N PRO A 174 13.71 -2.05 -4.40
CA PRO A 174 14.07 -2.85 -5.57
C PRO A 174 13.19 -2.55 -6.78
N PRO A 175 13.75 -2.51 -8.01
CA PRO A 175 13.07 -1.98 -9.19
C PRO A 175 11.92 -2.86 -9.69
N ASP A 176 11.72 -4.06 -9.16
CA ASP A 176 10.62 -4.98 -9.48
C ASP A 176 9.33 -4.70 -8.71
N TRP A 177 9.34 -3.77 -7.75
CA TRP A 177 8.18 -3.43 -6.92
C TRP A 177 6.89 -3.14 -7.72
N GLU A 178 5.77 -3.66 -7.24
CA GLU A 178 4.43 -3.43 -7.80
C GLU A 178 3.53 -2.65 -6.83
N LEU A 179 3.76 -2.86 -5.53
CA LEU A 179 3.14 -2.15 -4.42
C LEU A 179 4.19 -1.82 -3.34
N VAL A 180 4.09 -0.64 -2.74
CA VAL A 180 4.90 -0.25 -1.58
C VAL A 180 4.00 0.29 -0.48
N TYR A 181 3.95 -0.40 0.65
CA TYR A 181 3.30 0.11 1.85
C TYR A 181 4.08 1.31 2.40
N VAL A 182 3.41 2.46 2.47
CA VAL A 182 3.92 3.70 3.07
C VAL A 182 3.50 3.78 4.54
N SER A 183 2.50 2.99 4.91
CA SER A 183 2.01 2.76 6.26
C SER A 183 2.17 1.31 6.70
N GLY A 184 1.70 0.98 7.90
CA GLY A 184 1.60 -0.39 8.39
C GLY A 184 2.36 -0.63 9.68
N LEU A 185 1.84 -1.56 10.46
CA LEU A 185 2.46 -2.02 11.70
C LEU A 185 3.13 -3.37 11.48
N ASP A 186 4.40 -3.46 11.86
CA ASP A 186 5.12 -4.73 11.94
C ASP A 186 4.77 -5.44 13.25
N THR A 187 3.52 -5.90 13.36
CA THR A 187 2.96 -6.49 14.59
C THR A 187 3.75 -7.70 15.07
N ALA A 188 4.27 -8.51 14.14
CA ALA A 188 5.09 -9.68 14.42
C ALA A 188 6.60 -9.37 14.53
N ARG A 189 7.01 -8.10 14.39
CA ARG A 189 8.43 -7.66 14.38
C ARG A 189 9.30 -8.45 13.38
N GLN A 190 8.73 -8.79 12.22
CA GLN A 190 9.39 -9.59 11.19
C GLN A 190 10.18 -8.73 10.20
N CYS A 191 9.79 -7.47 9.99
CA CYS A 191 10.41 -6.60 9.00
C CYS A 191 11.93 -6.40 9.21
N PRO A 192 12.48 -6.31 10.44
CA PRO A 192 13.93 -6.27 10.65
C PRO A 192 14.69 -7.46 10.05
N HIS A 193 14.07 -8.65 10.04
CA HIS A 193 14.66 -9.87 9.48
C HIS A 193 14.45 -10.00 7.96
N MET A 194 13.70 -9.08 7.36
CA MET A 194 13.28 -9.10 5.96
C MET A 194 13.74 -7.85 5.21
N GLN A 195 14.69 -7.11 5.78
CA GLN A 195 15.25 -5.92 5.15
C GLN A 195 15.99 -6.26 3.85
N VAL A 196 15.71 -5.50 2.81
CA VAL A 196 16.40 -5.59 1.52
C VAL A 196 17.27 -4.37 1.25
N ALA A 197 17.00 -3.26 1.94
CA ALA A 197 17.79 -2.05 1.95
C ALA A 197 17.48 -1.24 3.22
N LYS A 198 18.25 -0.17 3.47
CA LYS A 198 18.01 0.72 4.61
C LYS A 198 16.60 1.29 4.56
N GLY A 199 15.78 0.91 5.52
CA GLY A 199 14.39 1.38 5.67
C GLY A 199 13.40 0.78 4.66
N VAL A 200 13.76 -0.32 4.00
CA VAL A 200 12.90 -1.06 3.08
C VAL A 200 12.98 -2.55 3.41
N ALA A 201 11.82 -3.17 3.64
CA ALA A 201 11.70 -4.59 3.90
C ALA A 201 10.72 -5.25 2.94
N ARG A 202 10.89 -6.56 2.72
CA ARG A 202 9.84 -7.39 2.11
C ARG A 202 8.64 -7.45 3.06
N VAL A 203 7.45 -7.62 2.49
CA VAL A 203 6.21 -7.69 3.27
C VAL A 203 6.02 -9.10 3.82
N PRO A 204 5.90 -9.28 5.15
CA PRO A 204 5.59 -10.58 5.74
C PRO A 204 4.15 -11.02 5.43
N GLN A 205 3.88 -12.31 5.62
CA GLN A 205 2.50 -12.82 5.61
C GLN A 205 1.68 -12.11 6.69
N TYR A 206 0.42 -11.78 6.40
CA TYR A 206 -0.48 -11.10 7.33
C TYR A 206 -0.01 -9.70 7.74
N HIS A 207 0.68 -8.98 6.85
CA HIS A 207 0.91 -7.55 7.06
C HIS A 207 -0.43 -6.80 6.99
N ARG A 208 -0.88 -6.25 8.12
CA ARG A 208 -2.24 -5.69 8.29
C ARG A 208 -2.24 -4.19 8.12
N THR A 209 -2.45 -3.72 6.90
CA THR A 209 -2.78 -2.33 6.60
C THR A 209 -3.27 -2.19 5.17
N THR A 210 -4.21 -1.27 4.96
CA THR A 210 -4.60 -0.77 3.64
C THR A 210 -4.63 0.76 3.60
N ASN A 211 -4.30 1.43 4.71
CA ASN A 211 -4.55 2.86 4.86
C ASN A 211 -3.69 3.71 3.96
N ALA A 212 -2.41 3.39 3.72
CA ALA A 212 -1.58 4.13 2.77
C ALA A 212 -0.54 3.27 2.05
N TYR A 213 -0.58 3.27 0.72
CA TYR A 213 0.37 2.55 -0.14
C TYR A 213 0.52 3.20 -1.53
N LEU A 214 1.69 3.00 -2.14
CA LEU A 214 1.92 3.26 -3.55
C LEU A 214 1.59 2.01 -4.35
N VAL A 215 0.96 2.17 -5.51
CA VAL A 215 0.66 1.05 -6.42
C VAL A 215 0.87 1.45 -7.88
N THR A 216 1.40 0.52 -8.67
CA THR A 216 1.53 0.66 -10.12
C THR A 216 0.27 0.13 -10.82
N PRO A 217 0.00 0.50 -12.08
CA PRO A 217 -1.06 -0.14 -12.87
C PRO A 217 -0.94 -1.66 -12.94
N GLN A 218 0.29 -2.17 -13.01
CA GLN A 218 0.55 -3.60 -12.99
C GLN A 218 0.19 -4.21 -11.63
N GLY A 219 0.65 -3.61 -10.53
CA GLY A 219 0.29 -4.03 -9.18
C GLY A 219 -1.21 -4.05 -8.94
N ALA A 220 -1.94 -3.05 -9.45
CA ALA A 220 -3.40 -3.02 -9.38
C ALA A 220 -4.06 -4.22 -10.12
N ARG A 221 -3.53 -4.61 -11.29
CA ARG A 221 -4.01 -5.83 -12.00
C ARG A 221 -3.73 -7.10 -11.20
N ARG A 222 -2.54 -7.19 -10.58
CA ARG A 222 -2.18 -8.33 -9.73
C ARG A 222 -3.09 -8.42 -8.52
N LEU A 223 -3.36 -7.31 -7.83
CA LEU A 223 -4.31 -7.25 -6.71
C LEU A 223 -5.72 -7.70 -7.12
N LEU A 224 -6.22 -7.28 -8.27
CA LEU A 224 -7.50 -7.76 -8.80
C LEU A 224 -7.49 -9.28 -9.03
N ALA A 225 -6.40 -9.82 -9.57
CA ALA A 225 -6.27 -11.24 -9.86
C ALA A 225 -6.10 -12.11 -8.61
N THR A 226 -5.46 -11.60 -7.55
CA THR A 226 -5.15 -12.36 -6.33
C THR A 226 -6.19 -12.20 -5.23
N CYS A 227 -6.84 -11.05 -5.13
CA CYS A 227 -7.80 -10.78 -4.06
C CYS A 227 -9.25 -11.15 -4.40
N VAL A 228 -9.59 -11.30 -5.69
CA VAL A 228 -10.96 -11.61 -6.14
C VAL A 228 -11.05 -13.07 -6.59
N PRO A 229 -12.01 -13.88 -6.08
CA PRO A 229 -13.05 -13.52 -5.11
C PRO A 229 -12.55 -13.46 -3.66
N LEU A 230 -13.06 -12.50 -2.88
CA LEU A 230 -12.67 -12.29 -1.48
C LEU A 230 -13.18 -13.43 -0.60
N THR A 231 -12.27 -14.00 0.18
CA THR A 231 -12.58 -14.96 1.25
C THR A 231 -12.34 -14.36 2.63
N PHE A 232 -11.32 -13.51 2.75
CA PHE A 232 -10.89 -12.83 3.97
C PHE A 232 -10.94 -11.32 3.78
N GLN A 233 -10.71 -10.57 4.86
CA GLN A 233 -10.48 -9.13 4.79
C GLN A 233 -9.36 -8.79 3.79
N LEU A 234 -9.45 -7.58 3.22
CA LEU A 234 -8.61 -7.19 2.09
C LEU A 234 -7.12 -7.25 2.41
N ASP A 235 -6.71 -6.71 3.56
CA ASP A 235 -5.32 -6.70 4.03
C ASP A 235 -4.72 -8.12 4.10
N THR A 236 -5.50 -9.07 4.58
CA THR A 236 -5.17 -10.48 4.63
C THR A 236 -5.05 -11.01 3.21
N ALA A 237 -6.06 -10.81 2.37
CA ALA A 237 -6.08 -11.28 0.98
C ALA A 237 -4.87 -10.78 0.16
N MET A 238 -4.47 -9.53 0.36
CA MET A 238 -3.30 -8.91 -0.30
C MET A 238 -1.96 -9.56 0.09
N THR A 239 -1.92 -10.26 1.22
CA THR A 239 -0.67 -10.75 1.82
C THR A 239 -0.63 -12.27 1.99
N MET A 240 -1.56 -13.01 1.36
CA MET A 240 -1.61 -14.47 1.48
C MET A 240 -0.72 -15.23 0.50
N ASN A 241 -0.45 -14.68 -0.69
CA ASN A 241 0.39 -15.37 -1.67
C ASN A 241 1.87 -15.20 -1.29
N VAL A 242 2.36 -16.11 -0.45
CA VAL A 242 3.70 -16.04 0.15
C VAL A 242 4.59 -17.20 -0.29
N GLY A 243 5.90 -16.97 -0.23
CA GLY A 243 6.88 -18.03 -0.41
C GLY A 243 8.29 -17.60 -0.01
N TYR A 244 9.25 -18.46 -0.31
CA TYR A 244 10.65 -18.28 0.05
C TYR A 244 11.44 -17.64 -1.09
N PRO A 245 12.51 -16.89 -0.79
CA PRO A 245 13.42 -16.40 -1.82
C PRO A 245 13.96 -17.55 -2.69
N PRO A 246 14.15 -17.35 -4.01
CA PRO A 246 14.76 -18.35 -4.88
C PRO A 246 16.12 -18.82 -4.34
N GLY A 247 16.37 -20.12 -4.38
CA GLY A 247 17.64 -20.73 -3.94
C GLY A 247 17.72 -21.03 -2.44
N VAL A 248 16.75 -20.59 -1.63
CA VAL A 248 16.63 -21.02 -0.24
C VAL A 248 15.77 -22.28 -0.18
N VAL A 249 16.40 -23.44 -0.38
CA VAL A 249 15.86 -24.69 0.13
C VAL A 249 15.87 -24.53 1.64
N GLY A 250 14.74 -24.73 2.33
CA GLY A 250 14.66 -24.57 3.78
C GLY A 250 15.68 -25.46 4.49
N VAL A 251 16.90 -24.97 4.64
CA VAL A 251 17.92 -25.59 5.48
C VAL A 251 17.45 -25.30 6.90
N ALA A 252 17.14 -26.35 7.64
CA ALA A 252 16.81 -26.22 9.07
C ALA A 252 17.87 -25.35 9.75
N GLY A 253 17.49 -24.13 10.15
CA GLY A 253 18.38 -23.14 10.76
C GLY A 253 18.62 -21.84 9.97
N ALA A 254 18.35 -21.80 8.66
CA ALA A 254 18.37 -20.54 7.91
C ALA A 254 17.08 -19.74 8.18
N GLN A 255 17.19 -18.65 8.96
CA GLN A 255 16.09 -17.75 9.35
C GLN A 255 15.48 -16.95 8.19
N THR A 256 15.10 -17.61 7.10
CA THR A 256 14.40 -16.95 5.99
C THR A 256 12.90 -17.05 6.21
N LEU A 257 12.28 -15.91 6.49
CA LEU A 257 10.84 -15.82 6.63
C LEU A 257 10.18 -15.79 5.25
N PRO A 258 9.01 -16.45 5.08
CA PRO A 258 8.23 -16.29 3.87
C PRO A 258 7.75 -14.84 3.74
N HIS A 259 7.64 -14.37 2.50
CA HIS A 259 7.17 -13.03 2.17
C HIS A 259 6.18 -13.07 1.02
N VAL A 260 5.41 -11.99 0.88
CA VAL A 260 4.45 -11.83 -0.22
C VAL A 260 5.17 -11.83 -1.57
N LEU A 261 4.77 -12.76 -2.44
CA LEU A 261 5.30 -12.92 -3.80
C LEU A 261 4.45 -12.23 -4.85
N ASP A 262 3.16 -12.04 -4.60
CA ASP A 262 2.21 -11.51 -5.59
C ASP A 262 1.08 -10.69 -4.95
N PRO A 263 1.00 -9.37 -5.22
CA PRO A 263 1.98 -8.60 -5.99
C PRO A 263 3.37 -8.55 -5.32
N VAL A 264 4.39 -8.12 -6.06
CA VAL A 264 5.71 -7.86 -5.49
C VAL A 264 5.64 -6.64 -4.58
N CYS A 265 5.55 -6.89 -3.27
CA CYS A 265 5.33 -5.87 -2.25
C CYS A 265 6.58 -5.57 -1.41
N TYR A 266 6.76 -4.29 -1.11
CA TYR A 266 7.71 -3.82 -0.09
C TYR A 266 7.00 -2.94 0.94
N THR A 267 7.61 -2.76 2.10
CA THR A 267 7.14 -1.84 3.14
C THR A 267 8.26 -0.90 3.57
N LEU A 268 7.94 0.37 3.78
CA LEU A 268 8.87 1.38 4.29
C LEU A 268 8.95 1.29 5.82
N GLN A 269 10.16 1.26 6.37
CA GLN A 269 10.40 1.03 7.81
C GLN A 269 11.36 2.08 8.40
N PRO A 270 10.95 2.88 9.42
CA PRO A 270 9.58 2.97 9.96
C PRO A 270 8.59 3.52 8.92
N PRO A 271 7.29 3.27 9.05
CA PRO A 271 6.29 3.80 8.13
C PRO A 271 6.29 5.34 8.12
N LEU A 272 5.96 5.94 6.97
CA LEU A 272 5.84 7.40 6.81
C LEU A 272 4.41 7.91 7.08
N MET A 273 3.44 6.99 7.06
CA MET A 273 2.06 7.24 7.42
C MET A 273 1.58 6.18 8.41
N GLN A 274 0.57 6.49 9.19
CA GLN A 274 -0.06 5.57 10.12
C GLN A 274 -1.58 5.77 10.12
N GLN A 275 -2.29 4.83 10.74
CA GLN A 275 -3.72 4.94 10.93
C GLN A 275 -4.01 5.87 12.12
N ALA A 276 -4.87 6.86 11.91
CA ALA A 276 -5.34 7.78 12.93
C ALA A 276 -6.50 7.15 13.70
N ALA A 277 -6.33 6.96 15.00
CA ALA A 277 -7.41 6.46 15.87
C ALA A 277 -8.40 7.55 16.34
N GLN A 278 -8.12 8.82 16.07
CA GLN A 278 -8.79 9.96 16.70
C GLN A 278 -10.26 10.16 16.27
N LEU A 279 -10.62 9.74 15.06
CA LEU A 279 -11.98 9.94 14.49
C LEU A 279 -12.84 8.66 14.50
N GLY A 280 -12.48 7.69 15.34
CA GLY A 280 -13.08 6.35 15.38
C GLY A 280 -12.76 5.53 14.14
N THR A 281 -13.39 4.37 13.97
CA THR A 281 -13.25 3.53 12.77
C THR A 281 -14.61 3.08 12.27
N ASP A 282 -14.84 3.20 10.96
CA ASP A 282 -16.06 2.74 10.30
C ASP A 282 -15.97 1.24 9.93
N ILE A 283 -14.80 0.59 10.07
CA ILE A 283 -14.59 -0.83 9.70
C ILE A 283 -14.98 -1.80 10.83
N GLN A 284 -15.02 -1.33 12.08
CA GLN A 284 -15.25 -2.19 13.25
C GLN A 284 -16.73 -2.41 13.60
N HIS A 285 -17.68 -1.82 12.86
CA HIS A 285 -19.12 -1.86 13.18
C HIS A 285 -19.98 -2.35 12.00
#